data_AF-B0THZ2-F1
#
_entry.id   AF-B0THZ2-F1
#
_cell.length_a   1.000
_cell.length_b   1.000
_cell.length_c   1.000
_cell.angle_alpha   90.00
_cell.angle_beta   90.00
_cell.angle_gamma   90.00
#
_symmetry.space_group_name_H-M   'P 1'
#
loop_
_entity.id
_entity.type
_entity.pdbx_description
1 polymer ?
#
loop_
_entity_poly.entity_id
_entity_poly.type
_entity_poly.pdbx_seq_one_letter_code
_entity_poly.pdbx_strand_id
1 'polypeptide(L)'
;MKSIEERHQEDLAHGRMVWVRFPDRPMCRHLTMTEFEEAKKEFNRKAIEVQKETGADCVIYATKTYNEDGSIRTAGLDIIPLDREEYDRRVQSLGSKDEMVYTVYKR
;
A
#
# COMPACT_ATOMS: atom_id res chain seq x y z
N MET A 1 -11.96 -20.68 -8.29
CA MET A 1 -11.26 -19.53 -7.67
C MET A 1 -10.89 -19.94 -6.26
N LYS A 2 -9.63 -19.79 -5.84
CA LYS A 2 -9.20 -20.20 -4.48
C LYS A 2 -9.80 -19.25 -3.42
N SER A 3 -10.10 -19.77 -2.24
CA SER A 3 -10.56 -19.00 -1.09
C SER A 3 -9.45 -18.07 -0.56
N ILE A 4 -9.79 -17.16 0.35
CA ILE A 4 -8.76 -16.35 1.06
C ILE A 4 -7.87 -17.25 1.91
N GLU A 5 -8.46 -18.23 2.58
CA GLU A 5 -7.75 -19.15 3.47
C GLU A 5 -6.77 -20.04 2.69
N GLU A 6 -7.17 -20.57 1.53
CA GLU A 6 -6.29 -21.34 0.65
C GLU A 6 -5.09 -20.51 0.17
N ARG A 7 -5.31 -19.24 -0.18
CA ARG A 7 -4.23 -18.33 -0.62
C ARG A 7 -3.28 -17.97 0.52
N HIS A 8 -3.81 -17.75 1.72
CA HIS A 8 -2.99 -17.52 2.90
C HIS A 8 -2.11 -18.73 3.23
N GLN A 9 -2.67 -19.95 3.19
CA GLN A 9 -1.89 -21.18 3.38
C GLN A 9 -0.81 -21.37 2.32
N GLU A 10 -1.10 -21.02 1.05
CA GLU A 10 -0.10 -21.03 -0.02
C GLU A 10 1.02 -20.00 0.19
N ASP A 11 0.69 -18.82 0.70
CA ASP A 11 1.71 -17.83 1.03
C ASP A 11 2.64 -18.33 2.13
N LEU A 12 2.08 -18.94 3.19
CA LEU A 12 2.87 -19.54 4.26
C LEU A 12 3.75 -20.69 3.74
N ALA A 13 3.19 -21.58 2.92
CA ALA A 13 3.92 -22.73 2.35
C ALA A 13 5.10 -22.32 1.45
N HIS A 14 4.97 -21.19 0.75
CA HIS A 14 6.01 -20.68 -0.16
C HIS A 14 6.83 -19.53 0.45
N GLY A 15 6.62 -19.17 1.72
CA GLY A 15 7.31 -18.06 2.38
C GLY A 15 7.05 -16.68 1.74
N ARG A 16 5.90 -16.48 1.08
CA ARG A 16 5.50 -15.22 0.45
C ARG A 16 5.02 -14.21 1.49
N MET A 17 6.00 -13.62 2.16
CA MET A 17 5.79 -12.67 3.25
C MET A 17 6.33 -11.28 2.89
N VAL A 18 5.75 -10.25 3.51
CA VAL A 18 6.14 -8.86 3.32
C VAL A 18 6.16 -8.13 4.67
N TRP A 19 7.18 -7.28 4.85
CA TRP A 19 7.23 -6.35 5.97
C TRP A 19 6.38 -5.11 5.66
N VAL A 20 5.35 -4.90 6.48
CA VAL A 20 4.34 -3.85 6.27
C VAL A 20 4.38 -2.83 7.40
N ARG A 21 4.62 -1.56 7.05
CA ARG A 21 4.47 -0.41 7.94
C ARG A 21 3.00 0.03 7.97
N PHE A 22 2.47 0.28 9.16
CA PHE A 22 1.15 0.87 9.39
C PHE A 22 1.32 2.31 9.91
N PRO A 23 0.34 3.20 9.70
CA PRO A 23 0.51 4.61 10.05
C PRO A 23 0.56 4.81 11.57
N ASP A 24 -0.22 4.03 12.32
CA ASP A 24 -0.41 4.20 13.76
C ASP A 24 0.49 3.29 14.61
N ARG A 25 1.50 2.65 14.00
CA ARG A 25 2.35 1.66 14.70
C ARG A 25 3.83 1.94 14.49
N PRO A 26 4.64 1.99 15.57
CA PRO A 26 6.07 2.23 15.46
C PRO A 26 6.84 1.04 14.85
N MET A 27 6.22 -0.15 14.77
CA MET A 27 6.86 -1.38 14.28
C MET A 27 6.16 -1.95 13.04
N CYS A 28 6.96 -2.42 12.09
CA CYS A 28 6.49 -3.17 10.93
C CYS A 28 5.90 -4.53 11.35
N ARG A 29 4.90 -5.01 10.62
CA ARG A 29 4.34 -6.36 10.77
C ARG A 29 4.78 -7.24 9.60
N HIS A 30 5.08 -8.49 9.88
CA HIS A 30 5.34 -9.48 8.85
C HIS A 30 3.99 -10.13 8.47
N LEU A 31 3.50 -9.83 7.27
CA LEU A 31 2.22 -10.31 6.76
C LEU A 31 2.43 -11.24 5.57
N THR A 32 1.52 -12.17 5.34
CA THR A 32 1.46 -12.83 4.04
C THR A 32 1.06 -11.83 2.96
N MET A 33 1.39 -12.14 1.71
CA MET A 33 0.93 -11.32 0.58
C MET A 33 -0.60 -11.19 0.53
N THR A 34 -1.33 -12.25 0.86
CA THR A 34 -2.80 -12.25 0.94
C THR A 34 -3.28 -11.30 2.04
N GLU A 35 -2.71 -11.35 3.23
CA GLU A 35 -3.06 -10.45 4.34
C GLU A 35 -2.79 -8.98 3.98
N PHE A 36 -1.64 -8.70 3.36
CA PHE A 36 -1.31 -7.36 2.89
C PHE A 36 -2.32 -6.86 1.84
N GLU A 37 -2.71 -7.69 0.88
CA GLU A 37 -3.66 -7.31 -0.16
C GLU A 37 -5.07 -7.06 0.41
N GLU A 38 -5.50 -7.81 1.43
CA GLU A 38 -6.75 -7.55 2.15
C GLU A 38 -6.69 -6.24 2.94
N ALA A 39 -5.61 -6.00 3.69
CA ALA A 39 -5.40 -4.73 4.40
C ALA A 39 -5.35 -3.53 3.44
N LYS A 40 -4.70 -3.69 2.28
CA LYS A 40 -4.65 -2.67 1.23
C LYS A 40 -6.05 -2.33 0.69
N LYS A 41 -6.96 -3.31 0.55
CA LYS A 41 -8.36 -3.05 0.16
C LYS A 41 -9.11 -2.24 1.20
N GLU A 42 -8.89 -2.52 2.49
CA GLU A 42 -9.47 -1.72 3.58
C GLU A 42 -8.99 -0.27 3.53
N PHE A 43 -7.68 -0.07 3.35
CA PHE A 43 -7.10 1.26 3.20
C PHE A 43 -7.58 1.99 1.94
N ASN A 44 -7.81 1.28 0.84
CA ASN A 44 -8.42 1.87 -0.35
C ASN A 44 -9.83 2.43 -0.06
N ARG A 45 -10.67 1.68 0.68
CA ARG A 45 -12.00 2.16 1.07
C ARG A 45 -11.91 3.42 1.95
N LYS A 46 -11.04 3.39 2.96
CA LYS A 46 -10.79 4.56 3.82
C LYS A 46 -10.27 5.76 3.04
N ALA A 47 -9.40 5.55 2.06
CA ALA A 47 -8.87 6.62 1.22
C ALA A 47 -9.96 7.27 0.37
N ILE A 48 -10.93 6.49 -0.14
CA ILE A 48 -12.09 7.03 -0.85
C ILE A 48 -12.96 7.89 0.08
N GLU A 49 -13.17 7.45 1.33
CA GLU A 49 -13.92 8.20 2.34
C GLU A 49 -13.22 9.53 2.66
N VAL A 50 -11.93 9.46 3.02
CA VAL A 50 -11.12 10.65 3.32
C VAL A 50 -11.03 11.61 2.14
N GLN A 51 -10.91 11.11 0.92
CA GLN A 51 -10.89 11.95 -0.29
C GLN A 51 -12.19 12.76 -0.41
N LYS A 52 -13.35 12.13 -0.17
CA LYS A 52 -14.65 12.81 -0.21
C LYS A 52 -14.82 13.82 0.93
N GLU A 53 -14.38 13.47 2.13
CA GLU A 53 -14.51 14.31 3.32
C GLU A 53 -13.62 15.55 3.26
N THR A 54 -12.38 15.40 2.79
CA THR A 54 -11.38 16.48 2.76
C THR A 54 -11.40 17.28 1.46
N GLY A 55 -11.95 16.71 0.38
CA GLY A 55 -11.92 17.31 -0.95
C GLY A 55 -10.54 17.30 -1.62
N ALA A 56 -9.57 16.57 -1.06
CA ALA A 56 -8.22 16.42 -1.58
C ALA A 56 -8.22 15.93 -3.04
N ASP A 57 -7.24 16.39 -3.83
CA ASP A 57 -7.09 15.99 -5.22
C ASP A 57 -6.66 14.53 -5.35
N CYS A 58 -5.95 14.04 -4.34
CA CYS A 58 -5.53 12.65 -4.27
C CYS A 58 -5.28 12.20 -2.83
N VAL A 59 -5.34 10.88 -2.61
CA VAL A 59 -5.02 10.25 -1.34
C VAL A 59 -4.12 9.06 -1.60
N ILE A 60 -2.88 9.11 -1.12
CA ILE A 60 -1.98 7.94 -1.11
C ILE A 60 -2.43 7.02 0.01
N TYR A 61 -2.61 5.73 -0.32
CA TYR A 61 -3.10 4.75 0.64
C TYR A 61 -2.19 3.54 0.84
N ALA A 62 -1.24 3.32 -0.06
CA ALA A 62 -0.21 2.30 0.09
C ALA A 62 1.02 2.60 -0.75
N THR A 63 2.17 2.05 -0.34
CA THR A 63 3.39 2.01 -1.14
C THR A 63 4.00 0.61 -1.11
N LYS A 64 4.76 0.25 -2.14
CA LYS A 64 5.62 -0.94 -2.18
C LYS A 64 6.98 -0.53 -2.67
N THR A 65 8.02 -0.95 -1.96
CA THR A 65 9.39 -0.87 -2.46
C THR A 65 9.85 -2.26 -2.87
N TYR A 66 10.70 -2.32 -3.89
CA TYR A 66 11.21 -3.56 -4.46
C TYR A 66 12.73 -3.65 -4.28
N ASN A 67 13.24 -4.87 -4.20
CA ASN A 67 14.66 -5.14 -4.39
C ASN A 67 14.97 -5.17 -5.90
N GLU A 68 16.26 -5.18 -6.24
CA GLU A 68 16.72 -5.23 -7.63
C GLU A 68 16.24 -6.48 -8.40
N ASP A 69 15.95 -7.58 -7.68
CA ASP A 69 15.40 -8.82 -8.25
C ASP A 69 13.88 -8.76 -8.50
N GLY A 70 13.25 -7.63 -8.20
CA GLY A 70 11.80 -7.42 -8.35
C GLY A 70 10.95 -7.99 -7.20
N SER A 71 11.56 -8.57 -6.17
CA SER A 71 10.85 -8.98 -4.95
C SER A 71 10.47 -7.76 -4.11
N ILE A 72 9.36 -7.85 -3.38
CA ILE A 72 8.94 -6.74 -2.49
C ILE A 72 9.89 -6.68 -1.30
N ARG A 73 10.55 -5.54 -1.13
CA ARG A 73 11.43 -5.25 0.00
C ARG A 73 10.60 -4.86 1.23
N THR A 74 9.75 -3.86 1.10
CA THR A 74 8.80 -3.43 2.13
C THR A 74 7.51 -2.90 1.51
N ALA A 75 6.44 -2.87 2.29
CA ALA A 75 5.22 -2.17 1.94
C ALA A 75 4.81 -1.19 3.05
N GLY A 76 4.13 -0.12 2.66
CA GLY A 76 3.49 0.83 3.56
C GLY A 76 1.99 0.85 3.33
N LEU A 77 1.23 0.94 4.42
CA LEU A 77 -0.16 1.35 4.42
C LEU A 77 -0.23 2.67 5.18
N ASP A 78 -0.81 3.71 4.59
CA ASP A 78 -0.96 5.04 5.18
C ASP A 78 -2.27 5.65 4.63
N ILE A 79 -2.72 6.79 5.15
CA ILE A 79 -3.80 7.58 4.52
C ILE A 79 -3.33 9.03 4.46
N ILE A 80 -2.92 9.47 3.28
CA ILE A 80 -2.27 10.76 3.10
C ILE A 80 -3.03 11.56 2.05
N PRO A 81 -3.96 12.44 2.45
CA PRO A 81 -4.62 13.37 1.54
C PRO A 81 -3.67 14.47 1.09
N LEU A 82 -3.64 14.74 -0.21
CA LEU A 82 -2.73 15.68 -0.86
C LEU A 82 -3.47 16.47 -1.95
N ASP A 83 -3.04 17.71 -2.15
CA ASP A 83 -3.30 18.43 -3.39
C ASP A 83 -2.42 17.89 -4.52
N ARG A 84 -2.70 18.32 -5.76
CA ARG A 84 -1.98 17.84 -6.94
C ARG A 84 -0.48 18.18 -6.92
N GLU A 85 -0.10 19.36 -6.45
CA GLU A 85 1.29 19.81 -6.46
C GLU A 85 2.13 18.98 -5.48
N GLU A 86 1.64 18.79 -4.27
CA GLU A 86 2.30 17.99 -3.24
C GLU A 86 2.40 16.52 -3.64
N TYR A 87 1.38 15.99 -4.33
CA TYR A 87 1.45 14.65 -4.90
C TYR A 87 2.54 14.51 -5.93
N ASP A 88 2.60 15.42 -6.91
CA ASP A 88 3.61 15.37 -7.96
C ASP A 88 5.02 15.50 -7.35
N ARG A 89 5.21 16.37 -6.34
CA ARG A 89 6.48 16.45 -5.59
C ARG A 89 6.84 15.12 -4.92
N ARG A 90 5.90 14.52 -4.19
CA ARG A 90 6.15 13.24 -3.49
C ARG A 90 6.42 12.12 -4.47
N VAL A 91 5.58 11.91 -5.47
CA VAL A 91 5.76 10.82 -6.43
C VAL A 91 7.01 11.01 -7.29
N GLN A 92 7.37 12.24 -7.66
CA GLN A 92 8.66 12.51 -8.32
C GLN A 92 9.85 12.19 -7.42
N SER A 93 9.77 12.50 -6.12
CA SER A 93 10.81 12.12 -5.14
C SER A 93 10.89 10.60 -4.93
N LEU A 94 9.79 9.89 -5.16
CA LEU A 94 9.71 8.42 -5.14
C LEU A 94 10.10 7.80 -6.50
N GLY A 95 10.62 8.59 -7.45
CA GLY A 95 10.96 8.22 -8.83
C GLY A 95 12.07 7.19 -9.03
N SER A 96 12.37 6.38 -8.00
CA SER A 96 13.17 5.16 -8.16
C SER A 96 12.35 4.14 -8.96
N LYS A 97 12.98 3.37 -9.85
CA LYS A 97 12.31 2.26 -10.58
C LYS A 97 11.73 1.19 -9.64
N ASP A 98 12.08 1.28 -8.36
CA ASP A 98 11.84 0.26 -7.34
C ASP A 98 10.73 0.65 -6.36
N GLU A 99 9.88 1.64 -6.68
CA GLU A 99 8.74 2.00 -5.83
C GLU A 99 7.42 2.09 -6.61
N MET A 100 6.35 1.56 -6.00
CA MET A 100 4.99 1.64 -6.51
C MET A 100 4.10 2.32 -5.48
N VAL A 101 3.42 3.38 -5.92
CA VAL A 101 2.50 4.18 -5.10
C VAL A 101 1.06 3.90 -5.50
N TYR A 102 0.21 3.64 -4.52
CA TYR A 102 -1.22 3.42 -4.72
C TYR A 102 -2.01 4.64 -4.26
N THR A 103 -2.86 5.16 -5.14
CA THR A 103 -3.52 6.46 -4.97
C THR A 103 -4.98 6.40 -5.39
N VAL A 104 -5.84 7.08 -4.64
CA VAL A 104 -7.20 7.44 -5.07
C VAL A 104 -7.15 8.88 -5.56
N TYR A 105 -7.63 9.15 -6.76
CA TYR A 105 -7.74 10.50 -7.31
C TYR A 105 -9.16 11.05 -7.16
N LYS A 106 -9.26 12.35 -6.99
CA LYS A 106 -10.49 13.11 -7.18
C LYS A 106 -10.99 12.88 -8.61
N ARG A 107 -12.26 12.49 -8.71
CA ARG A 107 -12.94 12.30 -10.00
C ARG A 107 -13.46 13.63 -10.53
#